data_AF-A0A976JRV9-F1
#
_entry.id   AF-A0A976JRV9-F1
#
_cell.length_a   1.000
_cell.length_b   1.000
_cell.length_c   1.000
_cell.angle_alpha   90.00
_cell.angle_beta   90.00
_cell.angle_gamma   90.00
#
_symmetry.space_group_name_H-M   'P 1'
#
loop_
_entity.id
_entity.type
_entity.pdbx_description
1 polymer ?
#
loop_
_entity_poly.entity_id
_entity_poly.type
_entity_poly.pdbx_seq_one_letter_code
_entity_poly.pdbx_strand_id
1 'polypeptide(L)'
;MQGSGPRHGDRIHASAGKSRWQIRPLERCPLKILFFGSLREQLGTGELELTLPDHVQTVSDLVSTLKQRGEQWQQGLGQGQFLCAINQVMT
;
A
#
# COMPACT_ATOMS: atom_id res chain seq x y z
N MET A 1 -32.12 47.16 43.40
CA MET A 1 -33.04 46.04 43.11
C MET A 1 -32.17 44.87 42.66
N GLN A 2 -32.16 43.80 43.45
CA GLN A 2 -31.40 42.57 43.15
C GLN A 2 -32.12 41.77 42.08
N GLY A 3 -31.39 41.21 41.11
CA GLY A 3 -31.93 40.40 40.02
C GLY A 3 -31.02 39.21 39.72
N SER A 4 -31.50 38.04 40.11
CA SER A 4 -30.88 36.72 40.11
C SER A 4 -30.60 36.12 38.73
N GLY A 5 -29.67 35.16 38.68
CA GLY A 5 -29.74 34.04 37.73
C GLY A 5 -28.38 33.55 37.22
N PRO A 6 -27.97 32.30 37.52
CA PRO A 6 -26.75 31.71 36.98
C PRO A 6 -27.01 31.16 35.57
N ARG A 7 -26.05 31.31 34.64
CA ARG A 7 -26.06 30.55 33.38
C ARG A 7 -24.74 29.83 33.15
N HIS A 8 -24.89 28.51 33.21
CA HIS A 8 -24.08 27.48 32.61
C HIS A 8 -23.51 27.92 31.25
N GLY A 9 -22.20 27.79 31.07
CA GLY A 9 -21.50 28.20 29.86
C GLY A 9 -20.12 27.56 29.79
N ASP A 10 -20.14 26.27 29.47
CA ASP A 10 -19.15 25.51 28.72
C ASP A 10 -17.65 25.81 28.86
N ARG A 11 -17.00 24.77 29.37
CA ARG A 11 -15.59 24.43 29.19
C ARG A 11 -15.20 24.44 27.71
N ILE A 12 -14.20 25.23 27.34
CA ILE A 12 -13.33 24.90 26.21
C ILE A 12 -11.87 25.17 26.56
N HIS A 13 -11.19 24.10 26.95
CA HIS A 13 -9.74 23.99 26.83
C HIS A 13 -9.44 23.98 25.33
N ALA A 14 -8.87 25.06 24.80
CA ALA A 14 -8.31 25.06 23.46
C ALA A 14 -7.01 24.24 23.47
N SER A 15 -7.13 22.91 23.36
CA SER A 15 -6.01 22.05 22.95
C SER A 15 -5.76 22.28 21.47
N ALA A 16 -4.89 23.25 21.15
CA ALA A 16 -4.38 23.44 19.81
C ALA A 16 -3.31 22.38 19.51
N GLY A 17 -3.71 21.11 19.46
CA GLY A 17 -2.93 20.03 18.88
C GLY A 17 -2.86 20.20 17.36
N LYS A 18 -2.07 21.18 16.90
CA LYS A 18 -1.79 21.35 15.47
C LYS A 18 -0.79 20.28 15.06
N SER A 19 -1.30 19.18 14.52
CA SER A 19 -0.52 18.14 13.84
C SER A 19 0.27 18.79 12.71
N ARG A 20 1.54 19.07 12.98
CA ARG A 20 2.53 19.51 12.01
C ARG A 20 2.77 18.34 11.07
N TRP A 21 2.33 18.45 9.82
CA TRP A 21 2.64 17.47 8.78
C TRP A 21 4.16 17.26 8.75
N GLN A 22 4.60 16.11 9.23
CA GLN A 22 6.01 15.74 9.21
C GLN A 22 6.31 15.20 7.83
N ILE A 23 7.21 15.88 7.11
CA ILE A 23 7.80 15.37 5.89
C ILE A 23 8.71 14.22 6.31
N ARG A 24 8.18 12.99 6.26
CA ARG A 24 9.00 11.78 6.38
C ARG A 24 9.63 11.53 5.02
N PRO A 25 10.96 11.33 4.94
CA PRO A 25 11.55 10.83 3.72
C PRO A 25 10.88 9.49 3.37
N LEU A 26 10.51 9.29 2.09
CA LEU A 26 9.95 8.03 1.57
C LEU A 26 11.07 6.99 1.53
N GLU A 27 11.63 6.66 2.70
CA GLU A 27 12.70 5.69 2.81
C GLU A 27 12.06 4.31 2.66
N ARG A 28 11.87 3.95 1.38
CA ARG A 28 11.46 2.65 0.87
C ARG A 28 10.10 2.17 1.37
N CYS A 29 9.04 2.90 1.00
CA CYS A 29 7.69 2.36 1.12
C CYS A 29 7.58 1.04 0.31
N PRO A 30 6.98 -0.01 0.88
CA PRO A 30 6.81 -1.29 0.20
C PRO A 30 5.87 -1.13 -1.00
N LEU A 31 6.19 -1.83 -2.07
CA LEU A 31 5.31 -1.96 -3.23
C LEU A 31 4.28 -3.06 -2.92
N LYS A 32 3.01 -2.73 -3.11
CA LYS A 32 1.90 -3.67 -3.03
C LYS A 32 1.59 -4.26 -4.40
N ILE A 33 1.64 -5.58 -4.51
CA ILE A 33 1.27 -6.35 -5.71
C ILE A 33 -0.03 -7.08 -5.42
N LEU A 34 -0.93 -7.09 -6.41
CA LEU A 34 -2.19 -7.80 -6.36
C LEU A 34 -2.21 -8.87 -7.47
N PHE A 35 -2.67 -10.07 -7.12
CA PHE A 35 -2.86 -11.19 -8.04
C PHE A 35 -4.35 -11.52 -8.14
N PHE A 36 -4.83 -11.81 -9.35
CA PHE A 36 -6.25 -12.03 -9.64
C PHE A 36 -6.47 -13.32 -10.44
N GLY A 37 -7.71 -13.82 -10.42
CA GLY A 37 -8.14 -14.97 -11.21
C GLY A 37 -7.31 -16.24 -10.94
N SER A 38 -7.02 -16.98 -12.01
CA SER A 38 -6.24 -18.22 -11.94
C SER A 38 -4.83 -18.00 -11.38
N LEU A 39 -4.23 -16.83 -11.59
CA LEU A 39 -2.89 -16.55 -11.06
C LEU A 39 -2.90 -16.50 -9.53
N ARG A 40 -3.92 -15.93 -8.91
CA ARG A 40 -4.08 -15.93 -7.44
C ARG A 40 -4.21 -17.35 -6.89
N GLU A 41 -5.02 -18.18 -7.55
CA GLU A 41 -5.23 -19.57 -7.16
C GLU A 41 -3.93 -20.36 -7.29
N GLN A 42 -3.24 -20.19 -8.42
CA GLN A 42 -1.94 -20.83 -8.68
C GLN A 42 -0.86 -20.38 -7.71
N LEU A 43 -0.82 -19.13 -7.26
CA LEU A 43 0.20 -18.64 -6.33
C LEU A 43 -0.17 -18.86 -4.86
N GLY A 44 -1.43 -19.20 -4.56
CA GLY A 44 -1.94 -19.35 -3.20
C GLY A 44 -2.05 -18.05 -2.41
N THR A 45 -1.78 -16.89 -3.02
CA THR A 45 -1.91 -15.57 -2.42
C THR A 45 -2.52 -14.56 -3.37
N GLY A 46 -3.38 -13.67 -2.85
CA GLY A 46 -3.98 -12.58 -3.60
C GLY A 46 -3.17 -11.27 -3.56
N GLU A 47 -2.22 -11.16 -2.63
CA GLU A 47 -1.38 -9.97 -2.51
C GLU A 47 0.01 -10.29 -1.99
N LEU A 48 0.93 -9.36 -2.25
CA LEU A 48 2.29 -9.40 -1.74
C LEU A 48 2.78 -7.97 -1.54
N GLU A 49 3.32 -7.70 -0.36
CA GLU A 49 4.09 -6.48 -0.10
C GLU A 49 5.58 -6.82 -0.17
N LEU A 50 6.34 -6.05 -0.95
CA LEU A 50 7.78 -6.17 -0.98
C LEU A 50 8.48 -4.82 -1.13
N THR A 51 9.63 -4.67 -0.49
CA THR A 51 10.56 -3.60 -0.83
C THR A 51 11.28 -3.95 -2.12
N LEU A 52 11.21 -3.06 -3.11
CA LEU A 52 11.91 -3.25 -4.38
C LEU A 52 13.43 -3.22 -4.17
N PRO A 53 14.15 -4.25 -4.63
CA PRO A 53 15.60 -4.17 -4.77
C PRO A 53 15.99 -3.08 -5.77
N ASP A 54 17.16 -2.47 -5.59
CA ASP A 54 17.60 -1.35 -6.44
C ASP A 54 17.81 -1.72 -7.93
N HIS A 55 17.94 -3.01 -8.23
CA HIS A 55 18.08 -3.51 -9.60
C HIS A 55 16.74 -3.70 -10.33
N VAL A 56 15.60 -3.62 -9.65
CA VAL A 56 14.27 -3.82 -10.26
C VAL A 56 13.76 -2.49 -10.79
N GLN A 57 13.80 -2.32 -12.12
CA GLN A 57 13.38 -1.09 -12.80
C GLN A 57 12.12 -1.28 -13.63
N THR A 58 11.84 -2.52 -14.06
CA THR A 58 10.70 -2.84 -14.92
C THR A 58 9.81 -3.94 -14.32
N VAL A 59 8.60 -4.07 -14.86
CA VAL A 59 7.71 -5.21 -14.54
C VAL A 59 8.39 -6.54 -14.87
N SER A 60 9.19 -6.59 -15.93
CA SER A 60 9.92 -7.80 -16.32
C SER A 60 10.97 -8.19 -15.28
N ASP A 61 11.71 -7.22 -14.74
CA ASP A 61 12.66 -7.45 -13.66
C ASP A 61 11.94 -7.95 -12.41
N LEU A 62 10.82 -7.31 -12.06
CA LEU A 62 10.01 -7.71 -10.91
C LEU A 62 9.51 -9.15 -11.05
N VAL A 63 8.97 -9.50 -12.21
CA VAL A 63 8.50 -10.88 -12.50
C VAL A 63 9.66 -11.86 -12.40
N SER A 64 10.84 -11.50 -12.88
CA SER A 64 12.05 -12.33 -12.77
C SER A 64 12.44 -12.57 -11.32
N THR A 65 12.38 -11.54 -10.47
CA THR A 65 12.58 -11.68 -9.01
C THR A 65 11.52 -12.57 -8.37
N LEU A 66 10.24 -12.42 -8.74
CA LEU A 66 9.15 -13.21 -8.17
C LEU A 66 9.26 -14.70 -8.55
N LYS A 67 9.69 -15.03 -9.77
CA LYS A 67 9.93 -16.40 -10.23
C LYS A 67 10.98 -17.14 -9.39
N GLN A 68 11.91 -16.43 -8.75
CA GLN A 68 12.93 -17.06 -7.90
C GLN A 68 12.37 -17.59 -6.57
N ARG A 69 11.12 -17.28 -6.21
CA ARG A 69 10.50 -17.69 -4.94
C ARG A 69 10.09 -19.16 -4.87
N GLY A 70 10.12 -19.88 -5.99
CA GLY A 70 9.83 -21.31 -6.04
C GLY A 70 9.11 -21.73 -7.31
N GLU A 71 8.95 -23.03 -7.50
CA GLU A 71 8.39 -23.63 -8.70
C GLU A 71 6.99 -23.11 -9.03
N GLN A 72 6.13 -22.96 -8.03
CA GLN A 72 4.77 -22.43 -8.17
C GLN A 72 4.75 -21.02 -8.78
N TRP A 73 5.72 -20.18 -8.42
CA TRP A 73 5.88 -18.82 -8.97
C TRP A 73 6.43 -18.85 -10.40
N GLN A 74 7.35 -19.77 -10.69
CA GLN A 74 7.88 -19.98 -12.04
C GLN A 74 6.80 -20.44 -13.01
N GLN A 75 5.96 -21.40 -12.59
CA GLN A 75 4.89 -21.93 -13.42
C GLN A 75 3.81 -20.86 -13.67
N GLY A 76 3.31 -20.19 -12.62
CA GLY A 76 2.26 -19.18 -12.75
C GLY A 76 2.68 -17.96 -13.58
N LEU A 77 3.90 -17.45 -13.37
CA LEU A 77 4.41 -16.28 -14.11
C LEU A 77 5.16 -16.66 -15.40
N GLY A 78 5.34 -17.95 -15.67
CA GLY A 78 6.10 -18.48 -16.80
C GLY A 78 5.32 -18.53 -18.11
N GLN A 79 3.99 -18.56 -18.05
CA GLN A 79 3.13 -18.78 -19.21
C GLN A 79 3.02 -17.57 -20.16
N GLY A 80 3.53 -16.40 -19.78
CA GLY A 80 3.62 -15.21 -20.64
C GLY A 80 2.27 -14.57 -21.03
N GLN A 81 1.16 -15.02 -20.45
CA GLN A 81 -0.20 -14.56 -20.77
C GLN A 81 -0.87 -13.89 -19.57
N PHE A 82 -0.21 -12.90 -18.96
CA PHE A 82 -0.84 -12.07 -17.94
C PHE A 82 -0.75 -10.59 -18.32
N LEU A 83 -1.77 -9.85 -17.94
CA LEU A 83 -1.80 -8.40 -18.04
C LEU A 83 -1.27 -7.79 -16.73
N CYS A 84 -0.64 -6.63 -16.84
CA CYS A 84 -0.18 -5.88 -15.67
C CYS A 84 -0.76 -4.46 -15.68
N ALA A 85 -1.00 -3.93 -14.49
CA ALA A 85 -1.38 -2.55 -14.31
C ALA A 85 -0.48 -1.92 -13.24
N ILE A 86 0.10 -0.76 -13.55
CA ILE A 86 0.91 0.02 -12.63
C ILE A 86 0.05 1.17 -12.13
N ASN A 87 -0.18 1.25 -10.81
CA ASN A 87 -1.08 2.25 -10.23
C ASN A 87 -2.45 2.32 -10.96
N GLN A 88 -3.02 1.15 -11.25
CA GLN A 88 -4.31 0.98 -11.96
C GLN A 88 -4.31 1.39 -13.44
N VAL A 89 -3.15 1.71 -14.02
CA VAL A 89 -3.00 1.99 -15.46
C VAL A 89 -2.47 0.74 -16.16
N MET A 90 -3.22 0.25 -17.16
CA MET A 90 -2.81 -0.90 -17.98
C MET A 90 -1.59 -0.55 -18.85
N THR A 91 -0.61 -1.44 -18.92
CA THR A 91 0.64 -1.29 -19.69
C THR A 91 0.91 -2.54 -20.51
#